data_AF-A0A348TV52-F1
#
_entry.id   AF-A0A348TV52-F1
#
_cell.length_a   1.000
_cell.length_b   1.000
_cell.length_c   1.000
_cell.angle_alpha   90.00
_cell.angle_beta   90.00
_cell.angle_gamma   90.00
#
_symmetry.space_group_name_H-M   'P 1'
#
loop_
_entity.id
_entity.type
_entity.pdbx_description
1 polymer ?
#
loop_
_entity_poly.entity_id
_entity_poly.type
_entity_poly.pdbx_seq_one_letter_code
_entity_poly.pdbx_strand_id
1 'polypeptide(L)'
;MNLREALEECLRRRPFIEEALSEDLINLSSLARLIRTDIEHLTGKEIKESAVVMAIRRREPRLQLKMQHKLQQFIGSLGDIIVRSNLVAYTFKKTP
;
A
#
# COMPACT_ATOMS: atom_id res chain seq x y z
N MET A 1 1.24 3.57 -20.28
CA MET A 1 1.26 3.78 -18.82
C MET A 1 0.71 5.16 -18.52
N ASN A 2 -0.24 5.29 -17.59
CA ASN A 2 -0.71 6.60 -17.15
C ASN A 2 0.14 7.13 -15.98
N LEU A 3 -0.01 8.43 -15.63
CA LEU A 3 0.78 9.07 -14.57
C LEU A 3 0.68 8.33 -13.22
N ARG A 4 -0.48 7.75 -12.90
CA ARG A 4 -0.64 7.01 -11.65
C ARG A 4 0.19 5.74 -11.67
N GLU A 5 0.07 4.93 -12.72
CA GLU A 5 0.85 3.70 -12.88
C GLU A 5 2.35 3.98 -12.88
N ALA A 6 2.79 5.00 -13.62
CA ALA A 6 4.20 5.40 -13.69
C ALA A 6 4.74 5.83 -12.32
N LEU A 7 3.96 6.59 -11.55
CA LEU A 7 4.31 6.96 -10.19
C LEU A 7 4.46 5.73 -9.27
N GLU A 8 3.50 4.80 -9.31
CA GLU A 8 3.56 3.55 -8.53
C GLU A 8 4.80 2.73 -8.84
N GLU A 9 5.14 2.62 -10.12
CA GLU A 9 6.34 1.91 -10.57
C GLU A 9 7.63 2.60 -10.09
N CYS A 10 7.68 3.94 -10.13
CA CYS A 10 8.82 4.71 -9.62
C CYS A 10 8.98 4.55 -8.11
N LEU A 11 7.88 4.58 -7.34
CA LEU A 11 7.93 4.45 -5.88
C LEU A 11 8.28 3.02 -5.46
N ARG A 12 7.73 1.99 -6.12
CA ARG A 12 8.00 0.58 -5.77
C ARG A 12 9.49 0.20 -5.88
N ARG A 13 10.24 0.87 -6.76
CA ARG A 13 11.68 0.63 -6.94
C ARG A 13 12.53 1.25 -5.82
N ARG A 14 11.95 2.09 -4.96
CA ARG A 14 12.65 2.83 -3.91
C ARG A 14 12.25 2.26 -2.54
N PRO A 15 13.13 1.53 -1.85
CA PRO A 15 12.81 0.97 -0.53
C PRO A 15 12.53 2.10 0.48
N PHE A 16 11.63 1.85 1.43
CA PHE A 16 11.26 2.75 2.53
C PHE A 16 10.55 4.07 2.14
N ILE A 17 10.24 4.28 0.85
CA ILE A 17 9.66 5.54 0.38
C ILE A 17 8.20 5.70 0.83
N GLU A 18 7.46 4.60 0.96
CA GLU A 18 6.04 4.60 1.32
C GLU A 18 5.87 4.98 2.80
N GLU A 19 6.70 4.41 3.66
CA GLU A 19 6.76 4.68 5.08
C GLU A 19 7.14 6.15 5.32
N ALA A 20 8.20 6.62 4.67
CA ALA A 20 8.65 8.00 4.79
C ALA A 20 7.67 9.03 4.21
N LEU A 21 6.87 8.66 3.20
CA LEU A 21 5.73 9.47 2.74
C LEU A 21 4.60 9.49 3.78
N SER A 22 4.24 8.33 4.33
CA SER A 22 3.17 8.22 5.32
C SER A 22 3.45 8.93 6.65
N GLU A 23 4.72 9.08 6.99
CA GLU A 23 5.20 9.80 8.18
C GLU A 23 5.54 11.27 7.88
N ASP A 24 5.23 11.79 6.68
CA ASP A 24 5.51 13.17 6.24
C ASP A 24 7.01 13.57 6.36
N LEU A 25 7.93 12.59 6.26
CA LEU A 25 9.37 12.80 6.43
C LEU A 25 10.04 13.37 5.18
N ILE A 26 9.35 13.37 4.03
CA ILE A 26 9.92 13.74 2.73
C ILE A 26 9.21 14.98 2.18
N ASN A 27 9.99 15.94 1.70
CA ASN A 27 9.45 17.06 0.93
C ASN A 27 8.93 16.60 -0.44
N LEU A 28 7.61 16.69 -0.64
CA LEU A 28 6.94 16.22 -1.86
C LEU A 28 7.43 16.91 -3.14
N SER A 29 7.75 18.20 -3.10
CA SER A 29 8.27 18.91 -4.28
C SER A 29 9.66 18.41 -4.67
N SER A 30 10.51 18.13 -3.68
CA SER A 30 11.84 17.57 -3.90
C SER A 30 11.77 16.16 -4.48
N LEU A 31 10.87 15.33 -3.96
CA LEU A 31 10.60 14.01 -4.52
C LEU A 31 10.05 14.10 -5.95
N ALA A 32 9.11 15.01 -6.20
CA ALA A 32 8.53 15.21 -7.52
C ALA A 32 9.58 15.56 -8.58
N ARG A 33 10.52 16.48 -8.28
CA ARG A 33 11.63 16.80 -9.19
C ARG A 33 12.52 15.60 -9.47
N LEU A 34 12.83 14.82 -8.45
CA LEU A 34 13.68 13.64 -8.57
C LEU A 34 13.09 12.59 -9.51
N ILE A 35 11.78 12.30 -9.38
CA ILE A 35 11.13 11.21 -10.13
C ILE A 35 10.47 11.66 -11.43
N ARG A 36 10.40 12.98 -11.70
CA ARG A 36 9.71 13.52 -12.88
C ARG A 36 10.27 12.92 -14.17
N THR A 37 11.59 12.90 -14.33
CA THR A 37 12.24 12.39 -15.54
C THR A 37 11.94 10.92 -15.78
N ASP A 38 11.93 10.10 -14.71
CA ASP A 38 11.54 8.69 -14.79
C ASP A 38 10.07 8.54 -15.25
N ILE A 39 9.17 9.38 -14.70
CA ILE A 39 7.75 9.38 -15.06
C ILE A 39 7.54 9.82 -16.52
N GLU A 40 8.24 10.85 -16.98
CA GLU A 40 8.15 11.32 -18.37
C GLU A 40 8.63 10.23 -19.34
N HIS A 41 9.73 9.54 -19.00
CA HIS A 41 10.22 8.41 -19.76
C HIS A 41 9.21 7.24 -19.80
N LEU A 42 8.59 6.89 -18.67
CA LEU A 42 7.59 5.82 -18.59
C LEU A 42 6.27 6.15 -19.30
N THR A 43 5.89 7.43 -19.34
CA THR A 43 4.62 7.87 -19.93
C THR A 43 4.74 8.35 -21.37
N GLY A 44 5.95 8.68 -21.83
CA GLY A 44 6.23 9.24 -23.16
C GLY A 44 5.68 10.65 -23.35
N LYS A 45 5.45 11.38 -22.27
CA LYS A 45 4.81 12.71 -22.27
C LYS A 45 5.53 13.64 -21.32
N GLU A 46 5.56 14.93 -21.65
CA GLU A 46 5.99 15.96 -20.71
C GLU A 46 4.97 16.07 -19.56
N ILE A 47 5.48 16.11 -18.33
CA ILE A 47 4.67 16.12 -17.11
C ILE A 47 5.09 17.31 -16.25
N LYS A 48 4.12 18.15 -15.87
CA LYS A 48 4.37 19.24 -14.93
C LYS A 48 4.71 18.69 -13.54
N GLU A 49 5.69 19.29 -12.88
CA GLU A 49 6.07 18.93 -11.50
C GLU A 49 4.86 18.98 -10.54
N SER A 50 4.00 20.00 -10.69
CA SER A 50 2.76 20.14 -9.90
C SER A 50 1.80 18.96 -10.09
N ALA A 51 1.76 18.35 -11.28
CA ALA A 51 0.95 17.17 -11.54
C ALA A 51 1.50 15.94 -10.79
N VAL A 52 2.83 15.82 -10.66
CA VAL A 52 3.48 14.76 -9.88
C VAL A 52 3.22 14.96 -8.38
N VAL A 53 3.41 16.18 -7.87
CA VAL A 53 3.09 16.52 -6.46
C VAL A 53 1.64 16.16 -6.14
N MET A 54 0.69 16.55 -7.00
CA MET A 54 -0.72 16.24 -6.84
C MET A 54 -1.00 14.73 -6.94
N ALA A 55 -0.24 14.02 -7.78
CA ALA A 55 -0.34 12.57 -7.90
C ALA A 55 0.11 11.84 -6.64
N ILE A 56 1.16 12.32 -5.98
CA ILE A 56 1.63 11.80 -4.68
C ILE A 56 0.59 12.12 -3.59
N ARG A 57 0.20 13.39 -3.42
CA ARG A 57 -0.77 13.81 -2.38
C ARG A 57 -2.10 13.06 -2.43
N ARG A 58 -2.68 12.88 -3.62
CA ARG A 58 -3.99 12.20 -3.75
C ARG A 58 -3.93 10.69 -3.52
N ARG A 59 -2.73 10.12 -3.38
CA ARG A 59 -2.52 8.67 -3.24
C ARG A 59 -2.77 8.22 -1.80
N GLU A 60 -2.32 8.99 -0.81
CA GLU A 60 -2.50 8.69 0.62
C GLU A 60 -3.96 8.45 1.04
N PRO A 61 -4.92 9.36 0.78
CA PRO A 61 -6.32 9.13 1.16
C PRO A 61 -6.91 7.86 0.53
N ARG A 62 -6.48 7.53 -0.70
CA ARG A 62 -6.94 6.33 -1.42
C ARG A 62 -6.37 5.05 -0.83
N LEU A 63 -5.12 5.07 -0.35
CA LEU A 63 -4.48 3.92 0.29
C LEU A 63 -5.14 3.62 1.64
N GLN A 64 -5.37 4.66 2.45
CA GLN A 64 -6.04 4.53 3.75
C GLN A 64 -7.45 3.93 3.58
N LEU A 65 -8.24 4.47 2.65
CA LEU A 65 -9.59 3.96 2.38
C LEU A 65 -9.57 2.48 1.93
N LYS A 66 -8.65 2.13 1.02
CA LYS A 66 -8.49 0.73 0.58
C LYS A 66 -8.10 -0.20 1.71
N MET A 67 -7.19 0.22 2.59
CA MET A 67 -6.77 -0.55 3.75
C MET A 67 -7.92 -0.78 4.72
N GLN A 68 -8.70 0.27 5.02
CA GLN A 68 -9.88 0.17 5.87
C GLN A 68 -10.91 -0.81 5.31
N HIS A 69 -11.24 -0.73 4.02
CA HIS A 69 -12.17 -1.66 3.40
C HIS A 69 -11.67 -3.11 3.42
N LYS A 70 -10.40 -3.35 3.13
CA LYS A 70 -9.80 -4.68 3.22
C LYS A 70 -9.85 -5.23 4.64
N LEU A 71 -9.54 -4.41 5.63
CA LEU A 71 -9.59 -4.80 7.03
C LEU A 71 -11.01 -5.15 7.46
N GLN A 72 -12.01 -4.33 7.07
CA GLN A 72 -13.41 -4.61 7.33
C GLN A 72 -13.88 -5.92 6.68
N GLN A 73 -13.51 -6.16 5.42
CA GLN A 73 -13.81 -7.42 4.74
C GLN A 73 -13.18 -8.62 5.43
N PHE A 74 -11.91 -8.49 5.84
CA PHE A 74 -11.20 -9.52 6.57
C PHE A 74 -11.90 -9.83 7.90
N ILE A 75 -12.17 -8.82 8.72
CA ILE A 75 -12.89 -9.00 10.00
C ILE A 75 -14.26 -9.64 9.76
N GLY A 76 -15.01 -9.18 8.74
CA GLY A 76 -16.29 -9.77 8.38
C GLY A 76 -16.19 -11.23 7.92
N SER A 77 -15.08 -11.63 7.29
CA SER A 77 -14.86 -13.02 6.84
C SER A 77 -14.47 -13.99 7.96
N LEU A 78 -14.00 -13.50 9.12
CA LEU A 78 -13.59 -14.36 10.23
C LEU A 78 -14.77 -15.04 10.94
N GLY A 79 -16.01 -14.56 10.74
CA GLY A 79 -17.18 -15.04 11.48
C GLY A 79 -17.05 -14.79 12.98
N ASP A 80 -17.71 -15.62 13.80
CA ASP A 80 -17.59 -15.54 15.25
C ASP A 80 -16.24 -16.10 15.71
N ILE A 81 -15.31 -15.21 16.04
CA ILE A 81 -14.05 -15.58 16.67
C ILE A 81 -14.31 -15.89 18.14
N ILE A 82 -14.33 -17.19 18.49
CA ILE A 82 -14.42 -17.66 19.88
C ILE A 82 -13.04 -18.08 20.37
N VAL A 83 -12.52 -17.39 21.38
CA VAL A 83 -11.29 -17.80 22.06
C VAL A 83 -11.62 -18.93 23.03
N ARG A 84 -10.97 -20.09 22.86
CA ARG A 84 -11.07 -21.24 23.77
C ARG A 84 -9.71 -21.54 24.38
N SER A 85 -9.63 -21.44 25.70
CA SER A 85 -8.47 -21.86 26.48
C SER A 85 -8.67 -23.30 26.99
N ASN A 86 -7.58 -23.99 27.31
CA ASN A 86 -7.57 -25.36 27.86
C ASN A 86 -8.16 -26.44 26.94
N LEU A 87 -7.95 -26.35 25.63
CA LEU A 87 -8.25 -27.44 24.71
C LEU A 87 -7.30 -28.61 24.98
N VAL A 88 -7.84 -29.79 25.23
CA VAL A 88 -7.07 -31.03 25.33
C VAL A 88 -7.56 -32.01 24.28
N ALA A 89 -6.64 -32.51 23.46
CA ALA A 89 -6.92 -33.54 22.46
C ALA A 89 -6.41 -34.89 22.97
N TYR A 90 -7.29 -35.88 22.99
CA TYR A 90 -6.94 -37.27 23.30
C TYR A 90 -7.17 -38.14 22.07
N THR A 91 -6.25 -39.06 21.80
CA THR A 91 -6.39 -40.05 20.73
C THR A 91 -6.36 -41.44 21.34
N PHE A 92 -7.37 -42.24 21.06
CA PHE A 92 -7.49 -43.59 21.59
C PHE A 92 -7.31 -44.60 20.46
N LYS A 93 -6.44 -45.59 20.68
CA LYS A 93 -6.35 -46.78 19.83
C LYS A 93 -7.28 -47.83 20.43
N LYS A 94 -8.29 -48.28 19.67
CA LYS A 94 -9.05 -49.47 20.07
C LYS A 94 -8.14 -50.70 19.97
N THR A 95 -8.31 -51.62 20.92
CA THR A 95 -7.64 -52.93 21.01
C THR A 95 -7.64 -53.62 19.63
N PRO A 96 -6.56 -54.35 19.26
CA PRO A 96 -6.34 -54.94 17.92
C PRO A 96 -7.56 -55.61 17.29
#